data_AF-A0A4Z0BKQ9-F1
#
_entry.id   AF-A0A4Z0BKQ9-F1
#
_cell.length_a   1.000
_cell.length_b   1.000
_cell.length_c   1.000
_cell.angle_alpha   90.00
_cell.angle_beta   90.00
_cell.angle_gamma   90.00
#
_symmetry.space_group_name_H-M   'P 1'
#
loop_
_entity.id
_entity.type
_entity.pdbx_description
1 polymer ?
#
loop_
_entity_poly.entity_id
_entity_poly.type
_entity_poly.pdbx_seq_one_letter_code
_entity_poly.pdbx_strand_id
1 'polypeptide(L)'
;MLNDIEDAMALTERNGIWHWRKVVQGHTFARSTKTGDKKLAEQIAALWEAEAIKDVILKGTKPVLLHSVIKAFLDARKGTAGHANAQVHLRHFLALPNIRMGDLTLAQLQGVIEKRRDAGVSRNTLVVSVSYWNAVVKFAEERKWATAVKLPRMYPEKTRLRYLTAKEEAALFAAIDPKAKYPGKCTRTDKARQDNTDLLLALIHTGCRYREIARMTWAQVDLERRKLRIHRQKGGVDNTLVMSDQLEAMLSR
;
A
#
# COMPACT_ATOMS: atom_id res chain seq x y z
N MET A 1 29.98 0.03 -35.50
CA MET A 1 29.43 -1.34 -35.54
C MET A 1 27.93 -1.25 -35.32
N LEU A 2 27.20 -1.05 -36.41
CA LEU A 2 25.74 -1.14 -36.47
C LEU A 2 25.45 -2.63 -36.66
N ASN A 3 25.18 -3.34 -35.57
CA ASN A 3 24.87 -4.76 -35.65
C ASN A 3 23.51 -4.95 -36.34
N ASP A 4 23.58 -5.61 -37.50
CA ASP A 4 22.59 -6.44 -38.17
C ASP A 4 21.19 -6.41 -37.53
N ILE A 5 20.34 -5.56 -38.09
CA ILE A 5 18.88 -5.76 -38.03
C ILE A 5 18.61 -6.89 -39.04
N GLU A 6 18.66 -8.14 -38.60
CA GLU A 6 18.14 -9.26 -39.38
C GLU A 6 16.67 -8.96 -39.73
N ASP A 7 16.43 -8.68 -41.01
CA ASP A 7 15.16 -8.29 -41.61
C ASP A 7 14.25 -9.52 -41.85
N ALA A 8 14.21 -10.43 -40.88
CA ALA A 8 13.30 -11.58 -40.91
C ALA A 8 11.90 -11.11 -40.49
N MET A 9 10.91 -11.28 -41.39
CA MET A 9 9.55 -10.75 -41.26
C MET A 9 9.03 -10.77 -39.82
N ALA A 10 8.86 -9.58 -39.24
CA ALA A 10 8.41 -9.40 -37.87
C ALA A 10 6.98 -9.93 -37.62
N LEU A 11 6.27 -10.43 -38.63
CA LEU A 11 4.91 -10.94 -38.58
C LEU A 11 4.87 -12.44 -38.88
N THR A 12 4.21 -13.19 -37.99
CA THR A 12 3.98 -14.64 -38.13
C THR A 12 2.51 -14.95 -37.96
N GLU A 13 1.92 -15.74 -38.87
CA GLU A 13 0.52 -16.16 -38.76
C GLU A 13 0.39 -17.39 -37.86
N ARG A 14 -0.57 -17.37 -36.93
CA ARG A 14 -0.94 -18.53 -36.08
C ARG A 14 -2.45 -18.56 -35.90
N ASN A 15 -3.08 -19.68 -36.24
CA ASN A 15 -4.54 -19.87 -36.12
C ASN A 15 -5.36 -18.75 -36.79
N GLY A 16 -4.95 -18.27 -37.97
CA GLY A 16 -5.64 -17.20 -38.70
C GLY A 16 -5.48 -15.80 -38.11
N ILE A 17 -4.56 -15.61 -37.15
CA ILE A 17 -4.24 -14.32 -36.55
C ILE A 17 -2.75 -14.03 -36.75
N TRP A 18 -2.43 -12.80 -37.16
CA TRP A 18 -1.04 -12.37 -37.27
C TRP A 18 -0.45 -11.97 -35.91
N HIS A 19 0.81 -12.34 -35.68
CA HIS A 19 1.57 -12.05 -34.47
C HIS A 19 2.85 -11.31 -34.83
N TRP A 20 3.03 -10.14 -34.24
CA TRP A 20 4.21 -9.32 -34.41
C TRP A 20 5.26 -9.64 -33.33
N ARG A 21 6.52 -9.80 -33.72
CA ARG A 21 7.68 -9.94 -32.82
C ARG A 21 8.89 -9.21 -33.40
N LYS A 22 9.53 -8.35 -32.61
CA LYS A 22 10.77 -7.65 -33.00
C LYS A 22 11.69 -7.43 -31.81
N VAL A 23 12.99 -7.33 -32.02
CA VAL A 23 13.97 -6.96 -30.98
C VAL A 23 14.47 -5.54 -31.27
N VAL A 24 14.40 -4.64 -30.28
CA VAL A 24 14.90 -3.26 -30.39
C VAL A 24 15.85 -3.01 -29.21
N GLN A 25 17.12 -2.70 -29.50
CA GLN A 25 18.20 -2.54 -28.50
C GLN A 25 18.24 -3.66 -27.42
N GLY A 26 18.13 -4.92 -27.85
CA GLY A 26 18.16 -6.08 -26.94
C GLY A 26 16.85 -6.34 -26.17
N HIS A 27 15.82 -5.53 -26.37
CA HIS A 27 14.50 -5.75 -25.81
C HIS A 27 13.55 -6.39 -26.83
N THR A 28 13.03 -7.57 -26.52
CA THR A 28 12.04 -8.23 -27.38
C THR A 28 10.66 -7.62 -27.15
N PHE A 29 10.01 -7.24 -28.24
CA PHE A 29 8.61 -6.85 -28.37
C PHE A 29 7.84 -7.98 -29.04
N ALA A 30 6.66 -8.29 -28.51
CA ALA A 30 5.79 -9.34 -29.05
C ALA A 30 4.34 -9.00 -28.73
N ARG A 31 3.47 -8.99 -29.75
CA ARG A 31 2.03 -8.67 -29.66
C ARG A 31 1.25 -9.42 -30.75
N SER A 32 -0.01 -9.77 -30.50
CA SER A 32 -0.93 -10.29 -31.54
C SER A 32 -1.66 -9.11 -32.19
N THR A 33 -1.71 -9.05 -33.51
CA THR A 33 -2.46 -8.02 -34.26
C THR A 33 -3.98 -8.20 -34.14
N LYS A 34 -4.43 -9.38 -33.69
CA LYS A 34 -5.85 -9.76 -33.56
C LYS A 34 -6.65 -9.66 -34.87
N THR A 35 -5.97 -9.65 -36.01
CA THR A 35 -6.58 -9.66 -37.34
C THR A 35 -5.95 -10.76 -38.19
N GLY A 36 -6.76 -11.36 -39.07
CA GLY A 36 -6.31 -12.26 -40.13
C GLY A 36 -5.94 -11.55 -41.43
N ASP A 37 -6.32 -10.26 -41.58
CA ASP A 37 -5.96 -9.45 -42.73
C ASP A 37 -4.48 -9.05 -42.66
N LYS A 38 -3.70 -9.55 -43.61
CA LYS A 38 -2.26 -9.30 -43.72
C LYS A 38 -1.93 -7.82 -43.90
N LYS A 39 -2.69 -7.08 -44.72
CA LYS A 39 -2.41 -5.65 -44.98
C LYS A 39 -2.64 -4.82 -43.73
N LEU A 40 -3.73 -5.09 -43.02
CA LEU A 40 -4.01 -4.44 -41.75
C LEU A 40 -2.97 -4.84 -40.68
N ALA A 41 -2.54 -6.11 -40.65
CA ALA A 41 -1.49 -6.58 -39.76
C ALA A 41 -0.15 -5.87 -40.00
N GLU A 42 0.24 -5.65 -41.26
CA GLU A 42 1.44 -4.90 -41.66
C GLU A 42 1.38 -3.44 -41.19
N GLN A 43 0.25 -2.76 -41.37
CA GLN A 43 0.05 -1.39 -40.87
C GLN A 43 0.16 -1.30 -39.35
N ILE A 44 -0.49 -2.22 -38.63
CA ILE A 44 -0.44 -2.30 -37.16
C ILE A 44 1.01 -2.57 -36.69
N ALA A 45 1.72 -3.48 -37.36
CA ALA A 45 3.10 -3.80 -37.04
C ALA A 45 4.05 -2.62 -37.25
N ALA A 46 3.89 -1.87 -38.35
CA ALA A 46 4.70 -0.68 -38.62
C ALA A 46 4.48 0.41 -37.56
N LEU A 47 3.24 0.63 -37.13
CA LEU A 47 2.92 1.56 -36.03
C LEU A 47 3.58 1.13 -34.71
N TRP A 48 3.49 -0.16 -34.35
CA TRP A 48 4.10 -0.68 -33.13
C TRP A 48 5.62 -0.66 -33.17
N GLU A 49 6.21 -0.88 -34.34
CA GLU A 49 7.65 -0.75 -34.52
C GLU A 49 8.10 0.69 -34.32
N ALA A 50 7.43 1.65 -34.96
CA ALA A 50 7.72 3.07 -34.79
C ALA A 50 7.58 3.50 -33.31
N GLU A 51 6.57 2.99 -32.61
CA GLU A 51 6.37 3.25 -31.17
C GLU A 51 7.48 2.63 -30.32
N ALA A 52 7.86 1.37 -30.56
CA ALA A 52 8.93 0.69 -29.83
C ALA A 52 10.30 1.36 -30.04
N ILE A 53 10.61 1.75 -31.28
CA ILE A 53 11.80 2.53 -31.62
C ILE A 53 11.75 3.89 -30.90
N LYS A 54 10.62 4.61 -30.97
CA LYS A 54 10.47 5.92 -30.33
C LYS A 54 10.66 5.85 -28.82
N ASP A 55 10.11 4.85 -28.15
CA ASP A 55 10.21 4.72 -26.70
C ASP A 55 11.61 4.29 -26.27
N VAL A 56 12.19 3.28 -26.92
CA VAL A 56 13.50 2.74 -26.52
C VAL A 56 14.65 3.66 -26.93
N ILE A 57 14.66 4.13 -28.19
CA ILE A 57 15.80 4.89 -28.75
C ILE A 57 15.67 6.38 -28.47
N LEU A 58 14.46 6.94 -28.58
CA LEU A 58 14.23 8.39 -28.52
C LEU A 58 13.95 8.88 -27.09
N LYS A 59 13.17 8.13 -26.30
CA LYS A 59 12.90 8.47 -24.89
C LYS A 59 13.87 7.79 -23.91
N GLY A 60 14.63 6.79 -24.35
CA GLY A 60 15.52 6.00 -23.50
C GLY A 60 14.77 5.21 -22.42
N THR A 61 13.49 4.87 -22.64
CA THR A 61 12.69 4.18 -21.64
C THR A 61 12.89 2.67 -21.75
N LYS A 62 13.17 2.03 -20.60
CA LYS A 62 13.31 0.57 -20.54
C LYS A 62 11.94 -0.10 -20.49
N PRO A 63 11.58 -0.97 -21.45
CA PRO A 63 10.36 -1.76 -21.36
C PRO A 63 10.49 -2.78 -20.22
N VAL A 64 9.51 -2.76 -19.31
CA VAL A 64 9.49 -3.62 -18.12
C VAL A 64 8.10 -4.21 -17.91
N LEU A 65 8.05 -5.45 -17.41
CA LEU A 65 6.80 -6.14 -17.13
C LEU A 65 6.16 -5.64 -15.83
N LEU A 66 4.83 -5.54 -15.81
CA LEU A 66 4.04 -5.07 -14.67
C LEU A 66 4.46 -5.73 -13.35
N HIS A 67 4.51 -7.07 -13.31
CA HIS A 67 4.80 -7.79 -12.08
C HIS A 67 6.23 -7.54 -11.61
N SER A 68 7.17 -7.35 -12.54
CA SER A 68 8.56 -7.01 -12.22
C SER A 68 8.68 -5.62 -11.60
N VAL A 69 7.91 -4.64 -12.10
CA VAL A 69 7.90 -3.29 -11.53
C VAL A 69 7.28 -3.28 -10.13
N ILE A 70 6.13 -3.95 -9.95
CA ILE A 70 5.49 -4.06 -8.63
C ILE A 70 6.44 -4.75 -7.64
N LYS A 71 7.09 -5.84 -8.05
CA LYS A 71 8.09 -6.54 -7.21
C LYS A 71 9.24 -5.61 -6.83
N ALA A 72 9.85 -4.91 -7.80
CA ALA A 72 10.94 -3.97 -7.54
C ALA A 72 10.52 -2.83 -6.59
N PHE A 73 9.30 -2.32 -6.74
CA PHE A 73 8.74 -1.30 -5.84
C PHE A 73 8.55 -1.82 -4.42
N LEU A 74 8.04 -3.04 -4.27
CA LEU A 74 7.88 -3.68 -2.97
C LEU A 74 9.23 -3.99 -2.32
N ASP A 75 10.18 -4.51 -3.09
CA ASP A 75 11.54 -4.81 -2.63
C ASP A 75 12.25 -3.56 -2.13
N ALA A 76 12.16 -2.44 -2.86
CA ALA A 76 12.72 -1.16 -2.45
C ALA A 76 12.10 -0.58 -1.16
N ARG A 77 10.92 -1.10 -0.74
CA ARG A 77 10.23 -0.69 0.49
C ARG A 77 10.40 -1.66 1.65
N LYS A 78 11.14 -2.76 1.48
CA LYS A 78 11.39 -3.71 2.57
C LYS A 78 11.98 -3.00 3.79
N GLY A 79 11.53 -3.41 4.98
CA GLY A 79 11.92 -2.79 6.25
C GLY A 79 11.17 -1.49 6.60
N THR A 80 10.43 -0.89 5.67
CA THR A 80 9.60 0.29 5.99
C THR A 80 8.24 -0.11 6.58
N ALA A 81 7.70 0.72 7.49
CA ALA A 81 6.39 0.48 8.10
C ALA A 81 5.24 0.38 7.07
N GLY A 82 5.40 0.98 5.89
CA GLY A 82 4.41 0.96 4.81
C GLY A 82 4.49 -0.25 3.87
N HIS A 83 5.47 -1.16 4.05
CA HIS A 83 5.69 -2.30 3.14
C HIS A 83 4.50 -3.27 3.11
N ALA A 84 4.07 -3.74 4.28
CA ALA A 84 2.96 -4.70 4.39
C ALA A 84 1.67 -4.13 3.77
N ASN A 85 1.39 -2.85 4.01
CA ASN A 85 0.22 -2.19 3.44
C ASN A 85 0.34 -2.08 1.90
N ALA A 86 1.52 -1.73 1.37
CA ALA A 86 1.76 -1.72 -0.08
C ALA A 86 1.51 -3.10 -0.71
N GLN A 87 1.95 -4.20 -0.08
CA GLN A 87 1.70 -5.56 -0.57
C GLN A 87 0.19 -5.87 -0.64
N VAL A 88 -0.56 -5.56 0.43
CA VAL A 88 -2.01 -5.79 0.48
C VAL A 88 -2.76 -5.06 -0.63
N HIS A 89 -2.37 -3.82 -0.93
CA HIS A 89 -3.02 -3.04 -1.97
C HIS A 89 -2.58 -3.45 -3.39
N LEU A 90 -1.29 -3.72 -3.60
CA LEU A 90 -0.73 -4.04 -4.91
C LEU A 90 -1.03 -5.47 -5.37
N ARG A 91 -1.36 -6.40 -4.47
CA ARG A 91 -1.78 -7.76 -4.85
C ARG A 91 -2.96 -7.78 -5.83
N HIS A 92 -3.85 -6.78 -5.74
CA HIS A 92 -5.01 -6.68 -6.62
C HIS A 92 -4.63 -6.27 -8.04
N PHE A 93 -3.53 -5.52 -8.20
CA PHE A 93 -2.98 -5.17 -9.51
C PHE A 93 -2.12 -6.31 -10.09
N LEU A 94 -1.54 -7.18 -9.24
CA LEU A 94 -0.86 -8.41 -9.69
C LEU A 94 -1.80 -9.43 -10.33
N ALA A 95 -3.11 -9.32 -10.10
CA ALA A 95 -4.11 -10.15 -10.78
C ALA A 95 -4.28 -9.79 -12.27
N LEU A 96 -3.76 -8.64 -12.70
CA LEU A 96 -3.70 -8.29 -14.13
C LEU A 96 -2.65 -9.14 -14.85
N PRO A 97 -2.82 -9.39 -16.16
CA PRO A 97 -1.82 -10.08 -16.97
C PRO A 97 -0.43 -9.45 -16.82
N ASN A 98 0.62 -10.27 -16.79
CA ASN A 98 2.00 -9.81 -16.69
C ASN A 98 2.54 -9.27 -18.02
N ILE A 99 1.89 -8.22 -18.52
CA ILE A 99 2.27 -7.51 -19.75
C ILE A 99 3.23 -6.36 -19.44
N ARG A 100 3.74 -5.68 -20.48
CA ARG A 100 4.55 -4.47 -20.29
C ARG A 100 3.75 -3.41 -19.55
N MET A 101 4.39 -2.72 -18.61
CA MET A 101 3.73 -1.70 -17.81
C MET A 101 3.17 -0.56 -18.68
N GLY A 102 3.88 -0.15 -19.73
CA GLY A 102 3.40 0.86 -20.68
C GLY A 102 2.17 0.45 -21.50
N ASP A 103 1.89 -0.85 -21.61
CA ASP A 103 0.77 -1.37 -22.41
C ASP A 103 -0.54 -1.41 -21.61
N LEU A 104 -0.51 -1.06 -20.32
CA LEU A 104 -1.69 -1.08 -19.45
C LEU A 104 -2.62 0.09 -19.75
N THR A 105 -3.89 -0.23 -20.00
CA THR A 105 -4.92 0.76 -20.28
C THR A 105 -5.59 1.25 -18.99
N LEU A 106 -6.14 2.47 -19.03
CA LEU A 106 -6.91 3.01 -17.92
C LEU A 106 -8.11 2.12 -17.57
N ALA A 107 -8.77 1.54 -18.57
CA ALA A 107 -9.92 0.65 -18.37
C ALA A 107 -9.55 -0.62 -17.59
N GLN A 108 -8.40 -1.24 -17.87
CA GLN A 108 -7.91 -2.40 -17.11
C GLN A 108 -7.68 -2.04 -15.64
N LEU A 109 -7.11 -0.86 -15.38
CA LEU A 109 -6.82 -0.39 -14.03
C LEU A 109 -8.10 0.00 -13.27
N GLN A 110 -9.04 0.67 -13.93
CA GLN A 110 -10.36 0.99 -13.37
C GLN A 110 -11.14 -0.27 -13.04
N GLY A 111 -11.08 -1.30 -13.89
CA GLY A 111 -11.70 -2.60 -13.62
C GLY A 111 -11.20 -3.27 -12.33
N VAL A 112 -9.94 -3.04 -11.92
CA VAL A 112 -9.44 -3.51 -10.61
C VAL A 112 -10.12 -2.78 -9.45
N ILE A 113 -10.32 -1.46 -9.59
CA ILE A 113 -10.96 -0.63 -8.57
C ILE A 113 -12.45 -0.94 -8.46
N GLU A 114 -13.14 -1.08 -9.60
CA GLU A 114 -14.56 -1.42 -9.68
C GLU A 114 -14.85 -2.78 -9.05
N LYS A 115 -14.10 -3.82 -9.43
CA LYS A 115 -14.22 -5.16 -8.79
C LYS A 115 -14.12 -5.11 -7.27
N ARG A 116 -13.28 -4.22 -6.74
CA ARG A 116 -13.10 -4.07 -5.29
C ARG A 116 -14.22 -3.27 -4.64
N ARG A 117 -14.70 -2.22 -5.31
CA ARG A 117 -15.89 -1.48 -4.89
C ARG A 117 -17.10 -2.42 -4.81
N ASP A 118 -17.29 -3.25 -5.82
CA ASP A 118 -18.42 -4.17 -5.92
C ASP A 118 -18.31 -5.31 -4.88
N ALA A 119 -17.09 -5.65 -4.45
CA ALA A 119 -16.84 -6.50 -3.29
C ALA A 119 -17.07 -5.82 -1.92
N GLY A 120 -17.63 -4.60 -1.89
CA GLY A 120 -17.97 -3.88 -0.65
C GLY A 120 -16.80 -3.20 0.06
N VAL A 121 -15.64 -3.05 -0.61
CA VAL A 121 -14.49 -2.37 0.00
C VAL A 121 -14.77 -0.89 0.20
N SER A 122 -14.46 -0.36 1.39
CA SER A 122 -14.68 1.05 1.71
C SER A 122 -13.96 1.99 0.74
N ARG A 123 -14.57 3.13 0.44
CA ARG A 123 -13.99 4.15 -0.44
C ARG A 123 -12.59 4.59 0.02
N ASN A 124 -12.39 4.81 1.32
CA ASN A 124 -11.10 5.23 1.85
C ASN A 124 -10.00 4.16 1.62
N THR A 125 -10.36 2.88 1.64
CA THR A 125 -9.44 1.80 1.26
C THR A 125 -9.11 1.83 -0.24
N LEU A 126 -10.08 2.14 -1.11
CA LEU A 126 -9.84 2.31 -2.54
C LEU A 126 -8.91 3.50 -2.83
N VAL A 127 -9.08 4.63 -2.14
CA VAL A 127 -8.20 5.80 -2.22
C VAL A 127 -6.74 5.43 -1.94
N VAL A 128 -6.49 4.62 -0.91
CA VAL A 128 -5.14 4.15 -0.58
C VAL A 128 -4.58 3.27 -1.70
N SER A 129 -5.42 2.46 -2.32
CA SER A 129 -5.04 1.57 -3.42
C SER A 129 -4.63 2.35 -4.67
N VAL A 130 -5.42 3.34 -5.05
CA VAL A 130 -5.09 4.30 -6.12
C VAL A 130 -3.80 5.04 -5.80
N SER A 131 -3.59 5.45 -4.56
CA SER A 131 -2.37 6.15 -4.13
C SER A 131 -1.12 5.26 -4.28
N TYR A 132 -1.21 3.98 -3.91
CA TYR A 132 -0.09 3.04 -4.12
C TYR A 132 0.18 2.77 -5.59
N TRP A 133 -0.86 2.62 -6.42
CA TRP A 133 -0.68 2.50 -7.87
C TRP A 133 0.08 3.70 -8.44
N ASN A 134 -0.36 4.91 -8.11
CA ASN A 134 0.30 6.13 -8.59
C ASN A 134 1.73 6.27 -8.06
N ALA A 135 2.03 5.73 -6.87
CA ALA A 135 3.39 5.63 -6.35
C ALA A 135 4.26 4.62 -7.12
N VAL A 136 3.69 3.50 -7.58
CA VAL A 136 4.39 2.54 -8.47
C VAL A 136 4.71 3.19 -9.81
N VAL A 137 3.76 3.93 -10.40
CA VAL A 137 4.00 4.68 -11.65
C VAL A 137 5.12 5.69 -11.46
N LYS A 138 5.09 6.49 -10.40
CA LYS A 138 6.17 7.45 -10.09
C LYS A 138 7.53 6.76 -9.91
N PHE A 139 7.57 5.62 -9.22
CA PHE A 139 8.80 4.86 -9.03
C PHE A 139 9.41 4.35 -10.35
N ALA A 140 8.57 4.00 -11.31
CA ALA A 140 8.98 3.61 -12.65
C ALA A 140 9.46 4.82 -13.48
N GLU A 141 8.78 5.97 -13.37
CA GLU A 141 9.20 7.25 -13.99
C GLU A 141 10.62 7.64 -13.54
N GLU A 142 10.90 7.61 -12.24
CA GLU A 142 12.21 7.92 -11.65
C GLU A 142 13.34 7.00 -12.16
N ARG A 143 13.00 5.79 -12.62
CA ARG A 143 13.94 4.79 -13.16
C ARG A 143 14.02 4.80 -14.67
N LYS A 144 13.36 5.75 -15.34
CA LYS A 144 13.23 5.81 -16.80
C LYS A 144 12.71 4.50 -17.37
N TRP A 145 11.78 3.85 -16.68
CA TRP A 145 11.08 2.68 -17.19
C TRP A 145 9.83 3.11 -17.95
N ALA A 146 9.38 2.29 -18.91
CA ALA A 146 8.10 2.50 -19.56
C ALA A 146 6.96 2.43 -18.53
N THR A 147 6.12 3.47 -18.47
CA THR A 147 5.14 3.66 -17.39
C THR A 147 3.71 3.53 -17.89
N ALA A 148 2.85 3.03 -17.00
CA ALA A 148 1.41 2.96 -17.21
C ALA A 148 0.73 4.31 -16.95
N VAL A 149 -0.54 4.43 -17.34
CA VAL A 149 -1.38 5.58 -16.98
C VAL A 149 -1.61 5.65 -15.47
N LYS A 150 -1.50 6.85 -14.89
CA LYS A 150 -1.87 7.10 -13.49
C LYS A 150 -3.38 6.99 -13.32
N LEU A 151 -3.82 6.38 -12.22
CA LEU A 151 -5.24 6.34 -11.89
C LEU A 151 -5.69 7.74 -11.43
N PRO A 152 -6.90 8.19 -11.82
CA PRO A 152 -7.47 9.44 -11.34
C PRO A 152 -7.46 9.51 -9.82
N ARG A 153 -7.04 10.67 -9.28
CA ARG A 153 -6.96 10.85 -7.82
C ARG A 153 -8.35 10.74 -7.21
N MET A 154 -8.50 9.85 -6.23
CA MET A 154 -9.69 9.77 -5.39
C MET A 154 -9.45 10.52 -4.08
N TYR A 155 -10.52 11.10 -3.52
CA TYR A 155 -10.48 11.78 -2.23
C TYR A 155 -11.16 10.90 -1.16
N PRO A 156 -10.57 10.84 0.05
CA PRO A 156 -11.17 10.12 1.16
C PRO A 156 -12.43 10.85 1.65
N GLU A 157 -13.44 10.07 2.00
CA GLU A 157 -14.62 10.56 2.71
C GLU A 157 -14.28 10.78 4.19
N LYS A 158 -14.85 11.85 4.75
CA LYS A 158 -14.72 12.13 6.19
C LYS A 158 -15.40 10.99 6.95
N THR A 159 -14.62 10.34 7.81
CA THR A 159 -15.17 9.35 8.73
C THR A 159 -15.80 10.04 9.93
N ARG A 160 -16.75 9.38 10.58
CA ARG A 160 -17.43 9.92 11.76
C ARG A 160 -16.41 10.11 12.88
N LEU A 161 -16.21 11.36 13.28
CA LEU A 161 -15.47 11.69 14.49
C LEU A 161 -16.39 11.46 15.70
N ARG A 162 -16.00 10.55 16.59
CA ARG A 162 -16.70 10.25 17.85
C ARG A 162 -15.67 10.12 18.97
N TYR A 163 -15.97 10.71 20.11
CA TYR A 163 -15.23 10.56 21.36
C TYR A 163 -16.12 9.91 22.42
N LEU A 164 -15.51 9.38 23.48
CA LEU A 164 -16.24 8.87 24.63
C LEU A 164 -16.80 10.04 25.44
N THR A 165 -18.06 9.96 25.82
CA THR A 165 -18.65 10.83 26.83
C THR A 165 -18.22 10.38 28.23
N ALA A 166 -18.29 11.27 29.22
CA ALA A 166 -17.96 10.93 30.62
C ALA A 166 -18.79 9.74 31.15
N LYS A 167 -20.06 9.63 30.72
CA LYS A 167 -20.92 8.48 31.06
C LYS A 167 -20.44 7.18 30.45
N GLU A 168 -20.02 7.21 29.17
CA GLU A 168 -19.47 6.03 28.48
C GLU A 168 -18.12 5.62 29.04
N GLU A 169 -17.28 6.58 29.41
CA GLU A 169 -16.01 6.34 30.11
C GLU A 169 -16.25 5.63 31.45
N ALA A 170 -17.14 6.15 32.30
CA ALA A 170 -17.49 5.52 33.56
C ALA A 170 -18.07 4.11 33.37
N ALA A 171 -18.94 3.92 32.37
CA ALA A 171 -19.49 2.61 32.02
C ALA A 171 -18.41 1.64 31.53
N LEU A 172 -17.42 2.12 30.78
CA LEU A 172 -16.30 1.32 30.30
C LEU A 172 -15.42 0.84 31.46
N PHE A 173 -15.06 1.73 32.39
CA PHE A 173 -14.31 1.37 33.59
C PHE A 173 -15.07 0.35 34.45
N ALA A 174 -16.38 0.54 34.67
CA ALA A 174 -17.21 -0.42 35.39
C ALA A 174 -17.26 -1.80 34.70
N ALA A 175 -17.28 -1.83 33.37
CA ALA A 175 -17.33 -3.06 32.60
C ALA A 175 -16.02 -3.86 32.64
N ILE A 176 -14.87 -3.19 32.83
CA ILE A 176 -13.54 -3.83 32.89
C ILE A 176 -12.99 -3.97 34.31
N ASP A 177 -13.72 -3.50 35.34
CA ASP A 177 -13.30 -3.61 36.74
C ASP A 177 -13.04 -5.08 37.14
N PRO A 178 -11.83 -5.42 37.64
CA PRO A 178 -11.52 -6.77 38.12
C PRO A 178 -12.33 -7.17 39.36
N LYS A 179 -12.81 -6.22 40.16
CA LYS A 179 -13.63 -6.50 41.36
C LYS A 179 -15.08 -6.80 41.02
N ALA A 180 -15.56 -6.42 39.83
CA ALA A 180 -16.92 -6.68 39.40
C ALA A 180 -17.26 -8.19 39.35
N LYS A 181 -18.56 -8.50 39.41
CA LYS A 181 -19.09 -9.84 39.15
C LYS A 181 -19.24 -10.01 37.64
N TYR A 182 -18.56 -11.00 37.05
CA TYR A 182 -18.65 -11.29 35.62
C TYR A 182 -18.50 -12.79 35.34
N PRO A 183 -19.04 -13.30 34.21
CA PRO A 183 -18.94 -14.71 33.85
C PRO A 183 -17.49 -15.17 33.64
N GLY A 184 -17.14 -16.35 34.17
CA GLY A 184 -15.81 -16.92 33.99
C GLY A 184 -14.70 -16.25 34.83
N LYS A 185 -15.08 -15.60 35.94
CA LYS A 185 -14.15 -14.97 36.87
C LYS A 185 -13.14 -15.98 37.45
N CYS A 186 -11.87 -15.69 37.22
CA CYS A 186 -10.72 -16.38 37.82
C CYS A 186 -9.56 -15.40 37.95
N THR A 187 -8.52 -15.78 38.71
CA THR A 187 -7.33 -14.94 38.94
C THR A 187 -6.69 -14.44 37.64
N ARG A 188 -6.66 -15.28 36.60
CA ARG A 188 -6.10 -14.91 35.29
C ARG A 188 -6.91 -13.82 34.60
N THR A 189 -8.25 -13.90 34.63
CA THR A 189 -9.12 -12.91 34.01
C THR A 189 -9.16 -11.61 34.81
N ASP A 190 -9.04 -11.68 36.14
CA ASP A 190 -8.91 -10.51 37.01
C ASP A 190 -7.63 -9.74 36.70
N LYS A 191 -6.49 -10.43 36.54
CA LYS A 191 -5.23 -9.80 36.14
C LYS A 191 -5.33 -9.10 34.78
N ALA A 192 -5.88 -9.79 33.77
CA ALA A 192 -6.06 -9.19 32.44
C ALA A 192 -7.00 -7.96 32.46
N ARG A 193 -8.02 -7.97 33.32
CA ARG A 193 -8.91 -6.83 33.56
C ARG A 193 -8.20 -5.66 34.24
N GLN A 194 -7.34 -5.95 35.22
CA GLN A 194 -6.50 -4.93 35.84
C GLN A 194 -5.55 -4.30 34.81
N ASP A 195 -4.84 -5.10 34.01
CA ASP A 195 -3.93 -4.63 32.96
C ASP A 195 -4.67 -3.73 31.95
N ASN A 196 -5.89 -4.10 31.56
CA ASN A 196 -6.74 -3.29 30.67
C ASN A 196 -7.21 -1.98 31.33
N THR A 197 -7.49 -2.01 32.64
CA THR A 197 -7.89 -0.83 33.41
C THR A 197 -6.74 0.18 33.47
N ASP A 198 -5.54 -0.29 33.79
CA ASP A 198 -4.33 0.53 33.89
C ASP A 198 -3.95 1.11 32.51
N LEU A 199 -4.05 0.29 31.45
CA LEU A 199 -3.86 0.74 30.07
C LEU A 199 -4.87 1.83 29.67
N LEU A 200 -6.17 1.63 29.96
CA LEU A 200 -7.20 2.60 29.62
C LEU A 200 -6.98 3.93 30.33
N LEU A 201 -6.67 3.87 31.63
CA LEU A 201 -6.35 5.04 32.46
C LEU A 201 -5.15 5.81 31.86
N ALA A 202 -4.06 5.11 31.54
CA ALA A 202 -2.91 5.71 30.90
C ALA A 202 -3.26 6.38 29.55
N LEU A 203 -4.09 5.76 28.71
CA LEU A 203 -4.48 6.32 27.42
C LEU A 203 -5.31 7.60 27.56
N ILE A 204 -6.26 7.62 28.50
CA ILE A 204 -7.12 8.79 28.76
C ILE A 204 -6.29 9.96 29.30
N HIS A 205 -5.43 9.72 30.31
CA HIS A 205 -4.67 10.80 30.94
C HIS A 205 -3.51 11.33 30.09
N THR A 206 -2.95 10.52 29.19
CA THR A 206 -1.81 10.95 28.36
C THR A 206 -2.21 11.42 26.96
N GLY A 207 -3.39 11.01 26.47
CA GLY A 207 -3.79 11.21 25.06
C GLY A 207 -2.85 10.55 24.05
N CYS A 208 -2.01 9.60 24.49
CA CYS A 208 -1.05 8.91 23.64
C CYS A 208 -1.73 7.83 22.78
N ARG A 209 -1.04 7.40 21.72
CA ARG A 209 -1.53 6.27 20.91
C ARG A 209 -1.37 4.98 21.70
N TYR A 210 -2.30 4.04 21.47
CA TYR A 210 -2.25 2.69 22.06
C TYR A 210 -0.85 2.06 22.02
N ARG A 211 -0.19 2.04 20.85
CA ARG A 211 1.14 1.43 20.69
C ARG A 211 2.27 2.17 21.41
N GLU A 212 2.09 3.45 21.70
CA GLU A 212 3.09 4.25 22.44
C GLU A 212 3.05 3.87 23.93
N ILE A 213 1.84 3.73 24.50
CA ILE A 213 1.66 3.29 25.90
C ILE A 213 1.96 1.80 26.07
N ALA A 214 1.42 0.94 25.19
CA ALA A 214 1.59 -0.52 25.29
C ALA A 214 3.04 -1.01 25.11
N ARG A 215 3.95 -0.15 24.64
CA ARG A 215 5.40 -0.45 24.49
C ARG A 215 6.27 0.39 25.41
N MET A 216 5.66 1.18 26.30
CA MET A 216 6.38 1.97 27.26
C MET A 216 7.12 1.05 28.24
N THR A 217 8.32 1.47 28.63
CA THR A 217 9.18 0.78 29.58
C THR A 217 9.34 1.61 30.85
N TRP A 218 9.71 0.97 31.96
CA TRP A 218 9.94 1.68 33.23
C TRP A 218 11.07 2.72 33.15
N ALA A 219 12.04 2.57 32.25
CA ALA A 219 13.08 3.57 32.02
C ALA A 219 12.54 4.92 31.49
N GLN A 220 11.30 4.93 31.01
CA GLN A 220 10.61 6.12 30.52
C GLN A 220 9.74 6.79 31.61
N VAL A 221 9.67 6.21 32.79
CA VAL A 221 8.82 6.66 33.91
C VAL A 221 9.72 7.27 34.98
N ASP A 222 9.51 8.56 35.27
CA ASP A 222 10.17 9.29 36.36
C ASP A 222 9.08 9.64 37.38
N LEU A 223 8.90 8.78 38.39
CA LEU A 223 7.87 8.95 39.43
C LEU A 223 8.19 10.14 40.35
N GLU A 224 9.47 10.38 40.65
CA GLU A 224 9.90 11.52 41.49
C GLU A 224 9.52 12.86 40.87
N ARG A 225 9.77 13.01 39.56
CA ARG A 225 9.44 14.24 38.82
C ARG A 225 8.06 14.20 38.17
N ARG A 226 7.31 13.11 38.36
CA ARG A 226 5.99 12.85 37.75
C ARG A 226 6.00 13.06 36.23
N LYS A 227 7.01 12.51 35.54
CA LYS A 227 7.22 12.69 34.10
C LYS A 227 7.25 11.36 33.34
N LEU A 228 6.61 11.34 32.18
CA LEU A 228 6.62 10.24 31.23
C LEU A 228 7.33 10.66 29.93
N ARG A 229 8.35 9.91 29.52
CA ARG A 229 9.04 10.12 28.23
C ARG A 229 8.44 9.20 27.18
N ILE A 230 7.67 9.76 26.24
CA ILE A 230 6.98 8.99 25.21
C ILE A 230 7.74 9.05 23.89
N HIS A 231 8.17 7.89 23.42
CA HIS A 231 8.73 7.73 22.08
C HIS A 231 7.63 7.71 21.02
N ARG A 232 7.56 8.75 20.18
CA ARG A 232 6.51 8.87 19.15
C ARG A 232 6.91 8.10 17.90
N GLN A 233 6.28 6.93 17.70
CA GLN A 233 6.52 6.09 16.51
C GLN A 233 6.16 6.78 15.20
N LYS A 234 5.19 7.71 15.21
CA LYS A 234 4.77 8.47 14.02
C LYS A 234 5.21 9.92 14.18
N GLY A 235 6.27 10.29 13.47
CA GLY A 235 6.84 11.65 13.47
C GLY A 235 8.19 11.78 14.17
N GLY A 236 8.60 10.79 14.97
CA GLY A 236 9.98 10.66 15.47
C GLY A 236 10.42 11.63 16.57
N VAL A 237 9.57 12.59 16.96
CA VAL A 237 9.90 13.54 18.04
C VAL A 237 9.38 12.99 19.36
N ASP A 238 10.30 12.67 20.25
CA ASP A 238 9.98 12.27 21.62
C ASP A 238 9.34 13.43 22.38
N ASN A 239 8.40 13.10 23.26
CA ASN A 239 7.73 14.10 24.09
C ASN A 239 7.77 13.70 25.56
N THR A 240 7.88 14.68 26.45
CA THR A 240 7.77 14.48 27.89
C THR A 240 6.43 15.00 28.37
N LEU A 241 5.64 14.13 29.01
CA LEU A 241 4.34 14.46 29.59
C LEU A 241 4.44 14.51 31.11
N VAL A 242 3.63 15.36 31.75
CA VAL A 242 3.46 15.38 33.21
C VAL A 242 2.30 14.44 33.57
N MET A 243 2.48 13.64 34.62
CA MET A 243 1.45 12.70 35.09
C MET A 243 0.33 13.44 35.84
N SER A 244 -0.91 12.96 35.69
CA SER A 244 -1.99 13.26 36.62
C SER A 244 -1.79 12.47 37.93
N ASP A 245 -2.43 12.90 39.02
CA ASP A 245 -2.38 12.18 40.30
C ASP A 245 -2.90 10.74 40.17
N GLN A 246 -3.94 10.52 39.35
CA GLN A 246 -4.48 9.18 39.12
C GLN A 246 -3.51 8.27 38.35
N LEU A 247 -2.78 8.82 37.39
CA LEU A 247 -1.78 8.08 36.63
C LEU A 247 -0.56 7.75 37.49
N GLU A 248 -0.11 8.69 38.32
CA GLU A 248 0.98 8.46 39.28
C GLU A 248 0.59 7.38 40.29
N ALA A 249 -0.57 7.50 40.94
CA ALA A 249 -1.06 6.52 41.90
C ALA A 249 -1.18 5.09 41.31
N MET A 250 -1.56 4.98 40.03
CA MET A 250 -1.64 3.70 39.34
C MET A 250 -0.24 3.11 39.04
N LEU A 251 0.72 3.95 38.62
CA LEU A 251 2.09 3.51 38.33
C LEU A 251 2.90 3.21 39.60
N SER A 252 2.52 3.77 40.73
CA SER A 252 3.19 3.59 42.03
C SER A 252 2.67 2.38 42.84
N ARG A 253 1.70 1.62 42.32
CA ARG A 253 1.11 0.44 42.97
C ARG A 253 1.94 -0.82 42.72
#